data_AF-A0A094FPB8-F1
#
_entry.id   AF-A0A094FPB8-F1
#
_cell.length_a   1.000
_cell.length_b   1.000
_cell.length_c   1.000
_cell.angle_alpha   90.00
_cell.angle_beta   90.00
_cell.angle_gamma   90.00
#
_symmetry.space_group_name_H-M   'P 1'
#
loop_
_entity.id
_entity.type
_entity.pdbx_description
1 polymer ?
#
loop_
_entity_poly.entity_id
_entity_poly.type
_entity_poly.pdbx_seq_one_letter_code
_entity_poly.pdbx_strand_id
1 'polypeptide(L)'
;MTFKRDTVLLVSCQPDVVGIVRDIAATEKKLAKDGIKNVKVYKADITDLPALKVAAVDVQATVGGIDYLIANAAFVSGVTSLRNLSDFTESPEVLQKDLVDSFSINVVGLINTVNAFIGGVRKGQVKKVIAITSGMGDIGFVNELELDIAPSYAISKAGVNMAIAKYNAIYKQEGILFLGICPGSVNTDALNAGNLNEEDLKRLQVVGAKTIAYAPHFKGPASAEDAAERVLAIVERSKLKDGKAGTAVSQTGTDKWM
;
A
#
# COMPACT_ATOMS: atom_id res chain seq x y z
N MET A 1 0.62 -2.19 -15.23
CA MET A 1 1.83 -1.74 -14.52
C MET A 1 1.98 -2.53 -13.21
N THR A 2 2.78 -3.61 -13.18
CA THR A 2 3.15 -4.31 -11.95
C THR A 2 4.20 -3.50 -11.19
N PHE A 3 3.78 -2.73 -10.19
CA PHE A 3 4.69 -1.97 -9.34
C PHE A 3 5.25 -2.91 -8.27
N LYS A 4 6.57 -3.15 -8.32
CA LYS A 4 7.31 -3.84 -7.25
C LYS A 4 7.34 -2.96 -5.99
N ARG A 5 7.80 -3.55 -4.87
CA ARG A 5 7.88 -3.05 -3.47
C ARG A 5 8.41 -1.61 -3.23
N ASP A 6 8.63 -0.81 -4.28
CA ASP A 6 9.65 0.26 -4.33
C ASP A 6 9.11 1.60 -4.85
N THR A 7 7.82 1.72 -5.16
CA THR A 7 7.27 2.93 -5.82
C THR A 7 6.19 3.60 -4.99
N VAL A 8 6.45 4.84 -4.56
CA VAL A 8 5.40 5.80 -4.20
C VAL A 8 5.02 6.54 -5.48
N LEU A 9 3.74 6.48 -5.85
CA LEU A 9 3.24 7.15 -7.04
C LEU A 9 2.64 8.49 -6.61
N LEU A 10 3.20 9.57 -7.14
CA LEU A 10 2.70 10.93 -6.97
C LEU A 10 2.03 11.30 -8.29
N VAL A 11 0.72 11.46 -8.31
CA VAL A 11 0.03 11.95 -9.51
C VAL A 11 -0.17 13.45 -9.33
N SER A 12 0.58 14.23 -10.11
CA SER A 12 0.33 15.65 -10.26
C SER A 12 -0.54 15.89 -11.50
N CYS A 13 -1.02 17.13 -11.63
CA CYS A 13 -2.01 17.60 -12.59
C CYS A 13 -1.85 16.93 -13.96
N GLN A 14 -2.96 16.39 -14.50
CA GLN A 14 -2.94 15.69 -15.78
C GLN A 14 -2.14 16.50 -16.83
N PRO A 15 -1.17 15.88 -17.54
CA PRO A 15 -0.90 14.43 -17.63
C PRO A 15 0.32 13.90 -16.85
N ASP A 16 0.91 14.66 -15.91
CA ASP A 16 2.24 14.37 -15.37
C ASP A 16 2.23 13.42 -14.16
N VAL A 17 2.76 12.21 -14.35
CA VAL A 17 2.97 11.23 -13.28
C VAL A 17 4.40 11.34 -12.74
N VAL A 18 4.55 11.30 -11.42
CA VAL A 18 5.84 11.30 -10.74
C VAL A 18 6.00 10.01 -9.93
N GLY A 19 7.12 9.30 -10.11
CA GLY A 19 7.48 8.13 -9.32
C GLY A 19 8.63 8.42 -8.37
N ILE A 20 8.49 8.11 -7.09
CA ILE A 20 9.62 8.01 -6.17
C ILE A 20 10.07 6.56 -6.14
N VAL A 21 11.33 6.30 -6.49
CA VAL A 21 11.89 4.96 -6.65
C VAL A 21 13.28 4.82 -6.05
N ARG A 22 13.67 3.59 -5.70
CA ARG A 22 15.02 3.30 -5.16
C ARG A 22 16.08 3.18 -6.25
N ASP A 23 15.68 2.68 -7.42
CA ASP A 23 16.54 2.46 -8.58
C ASP A 23 15.93 3.14 -9.81
N ILE A 24 16.48 4.31 -10.17
CA ILE A 24 16.06 5.07 -11.34
C ILE A 24 16.33 4.28 -12.63
N ALA A 25 17.53 3.71 -12.80
CA ALA A 25 17.93 3.09 -14.04
C ALA A 25 17.09 1.84 -14.35
N ALA A 26 16.81 1.00 -13.35
CA ALA A 26 15.92 -0.14 -13.52
C ALA A 26 14.48 0.29 -13.84
N THR A 27 14.01 1.36 -13.19
CA THR A 27 12.67 1.91 -13.42
C THR A 27 12.54 2.48 -14.83
N GLU A 28 13.47 3.33 -15.28
CA GLU A 28 13.47 3.93 -16.61
C GLU A 28 13.58 2.87 -17.71
N LYS A 29 14.40 1.83 -17.50
CA LYS A 29 14.47 0.68 -18.41
C LYS A 29 13.12 -0.02 -18.54
N LYS A 30 12.40 -0.20 -17.44
CA LYS A 30 11.05 -0.79 -17.46
C LYS A 30 10.05 0.12 -18.15
N LEU A 31 10.03 1.41 -17.81
CA LEU A 31 9.16 2.41 -18.45
C LEU A 31 9.37 2.44 -19.98
N ALA A 32 10.63 2.43 -20.43
CA ALA A 32 10.98 2.40 -21.84
C ALA A 32 10.50 1.11 -22.53
N LYS A 33 10.70 -0.05 -21.89
CA LYS A 33 10.21 -1.35 -22.38
C LYS A 33 8.69 -1.37 -22.53
N ASP A 34 7.97 -0.75 -21.59
CA ASP A 34 6.51 -0.69 -21.55
C ASP A 34 5.94 0.48 -22.39
N GLY A 35 6.79 1.27 -23.05
CA GLY A 35 6.38 2.40 -23.91
C GLY A 35 5.85 3.62 -23.15
N ILE A 36 6.08 3.71 -21.84
CA ILE A 36 5.56 4.75 -20.96
C ILE A 36 6.53 5.94 -20.96
N LYS A 37 6.02 7.14 -21.30
CA LYS A 37 6.84 8.36 -21.45
C LYS A 37 6.43 9.52 -20.54
N ASN A 38 5.25 9.44 -19.93
CA ASN A 38 4.67 10.50 -19.10
C ASN A 38 4.93 10.30 -17.60
N VAL A 39 6.06 9.64 -17.25
CA VAL A 39 6.48 9.41 -15.87
C VAL A 39 7.85 10.05 -15.65
N LYS A 40 7.93 10.99 -14.70
CA LYS A 40 9.20 11.53 -14.18
C LYS A 40 9.58 10.74 -12.92
N VAL A 41 10.84 10.38 -12.75
CA VAL A 41 11.30 9.58 -11.61
C VAL A 41 12.29 10.34 -10.74
N TYR A 42 12.18 10.19 -9.43
CA TYR A 42 13.10 10.74 -8.44
C TYR A 42 13.57 9.62 -7.51
N LYS A 43 14.83 9.71 -7.08
CA LYS A 43 15.42 8.69 -6.21
C LYS A 43 15.13 8.99 -4.75
N ALA A 44 14.42 8.11 -4.05
CA ALA A 44 14.41 8.05 -2.60
C ALA A 44 13.92 6.68 -2.11
N ASP A 45 14.28 6.34 -0.87
CA ASP A 45 13.65 5.27 -0.10
C ASP A 45 12.77 5.90 0.98
N ILE A 46 11.56 5.37 1.20
CA ILE A 46 10.63 5.88 2.22
C ILE A 46 11.18 5.72 3.65
N THR A 47 12.19 4.88 3.84
CA THR A 47 12.92 4.68 5.09
C THR A 47 14.11 5.64 5.25
N ASP A 48 14.54 6.31 4.18
CA ASP A 48 15.60 7.32 4.19
C ASP A 48 14.98 8.72 4.23
N LEU A 49 14.71 9.20 5.45
CA LEU A 49 14.04 10.48 5.66
C LEU A 49 14.79 11.68 5.05
N PRO A 50 16.13 11.80 5.17
CA PRO A 50 16.89 12.84 4.46
C PRO A 50 16.69 12.80 2.95
N ALA A 51 16.86 11.64 2.30
CA ALA A 51 16.67 11.52 0.85
C ALA A 51 15.24 11.83 0.42
N LEU A 52 14.25 11.37 1.20
CA LEU A 52 12.83 11.61 0.93
C LEU A 52 12.47 13.11 1.02
N LYS A 53 13.07 13.85 1.95
CA LYS A 53 12.90 15.31 2.04
C LYS A 53 13.48 16.03 0.83
N VAL A 54 14.67 15.63 0.36
CA VAL A 54 15.28 16.20 -0.85
C VAL A 54 14.39 15.92 -2.06
N ALA A 55 13.96 14.67 -2.25
CA ALA A 55 13.06 14.31 -3.35
C ALA A 55 11.74 15.10 -3.30
N ALA A 56 11.18 15.34 -2.10
CA ALA A 56 9.96 16.13 -1.97
C ALA A 56 10.13 17.59 -2.41
N VAL A 57 11.27 18.21 -2.12
CA VAL A 57 11.59 19.56 -2.60
C VAL A 57 11.71 19.57 -4.13
N ASP A 58 12.45 18.62 -4.70
CA ASP A 58 12.69 18.55 -6.15
C ASP A 58 11.41 18.28 -6.94
N VAL A 59 10.57 17.37 -6.44
CA VAL A 59 9.23 17.12 -7.01
C VAL A 59 8.39 18.37 -6.94
N GLN A 60 8.33 19.02 -5.77
CA GLN A 60 7.52 20.22 -5.60
C GLN A 60 7.99 21.37 -6.50
N ALA A 61 9.29 21.53 -6.73
CA ALA A 61 9.83 22.50 -7.67
C ALA A 61 9.42 22.20 -9.12
N THR A 62 9.24 20.92 -9.44
CA THR A 62 8.90 20.47 -10.81
C THR A 62 7.41 20.56 -11.11
N VAL A 63 6.55 20.22 -10.14
CA VAL A 63 5.10 20.10 -10.37
C VAL A 63 4.27 21.19 -9.67
N GLY A 64 4.86 21.92 -8.73
CA GLY A 64 4.19 22.96 -7.93
C GLY A 64 3.23 22.39 -6.88
N GLY A 65 2.11 21.81 -7.34
CA GLY A 65 1.05 21.21 -6.52
C GLY A 65 0.86 19.72 -6.78
N ILE A 66 0.37 18.99 -5.78
CA ILE A 66 0.13 17.55 -5.86
C ILE A 66 -1.36 17.29 -5.67
N ASP A 67 -2.02 16.80 -6.72
CA ASP A 67 -3.45 16.48 -6.67
C ASP A 67 -3.70 15.14 -5.97
N TYR A 68 -2.86 14.15 -6.23
CA TYR A 68 -2.92 12.84 -5.60
C TYR A 68 -1.55 12.38 -5.10
N LEU A 69 -1.46 12.10 -3.81
CA LEU A 69 -0.35 11.40 -3.20
C LEU A 69 -0.77 9.94 -2.97
N ILE A 70 -0.21 8.99 -3.71
CA ILE A 70 -0.51 7.55 -3.57
C ILE A 70 0.67 6.84 -2.90
N ALA A 71 0.57 6.66 -1.60
CA ALA A 71 1.52 5.90 -0.79
C ALA A 71 1.30 4.39 -0.96
N ASN A 72 1.96 3.84 -1.97
CA ASN A 72 1.87 2.44 -2.37
C ASN A 72 3.00 1.54 -1.83
N ALA A 73 4.20 2.10 -1.63
CA ALA A 73 5.37 1.33 -1.21
C ALA A 73 5.09 0.54 0.09
N ALA A 74 5.47 -0.74 0.09
CA ALA A 74 5.22 -1.64 1.19
C ALA A 74 6.22 -2.80 1.23
N PHE A 75 6.49 -3.26 2.45
CA PHE A 75 7.14 -4.52 2.76
C PHE A 75 6.11 -5.60 3.04
N VAL A 76 6.26 -6.73 2.37
CA VAL A 76 5.55 -7.99 2.65
C VAL A 76 6.61 -9.00 3.03
N SER A 77 6.55 -9.47 4.28
CA SER A 77 7.54 -10.40 4.82
C SER A 77 7.53 -11.73 4.07
N GLY A 78 8.72 -12.26 3.77
CA GLY A 78 8.87 -13.66 3.36
C GLY A 78 8.99 -14.63 4.55
N VAL A 79 9.20 -14.10 5.77
CA VAL A 79 9.45 -14.88 6.98
C VAL A 79 8.14 -15.23 7.69
N THR A 80 7.24 -14.25 7.83
CA THR A 80 5.99 -14.42 8.59
C THR A 80 4.75 -14.61 7.71
N SER A 81 4.84 -14.47 6.38
CA SER A 81 3.67 -14.44 5.48
C SER A 81 2.79 -15.69 5.52
N LEU A 82 3.36 -16.86 5.81
CA LEU A 82 2.64 -18.12 5.98
C LEU A 82 2.83 -18.71 7.37
N ARG A 83 3.09 -17.88 8.38
CA ARG A 83 3.26 -18.30 9.77
C ARG A 83 2.26 -17.58 10.66
N ASN A 84 1.87 -18.20 11.76
CA ASN A 84 1.13 -17.55 12.84
C ASN A 84 2.07 -17.09 13.97
N LEU A 85 1.53 -16.42 14.98
CA LEU A 85 2.32 -15.90 16.11
C LEU A 85 2.99 -17.00 16.94
N SER A 86 2.35 -18.15 17.09
CA SER A 86 2.85 -19.28 17.90
C SER A 86 3.96 -20.06 17.22
N ASP A 87 4.09 -19.98 15.90
CA ASP A 87 5.19 -20.61 15.15
C ASP A 87 6.58 -20.07 15.58
N PHE A 88 6.64 -18.94 16.29
CA PHE A 88 7.88 -18.28 16.73
C PHE A 88 8.15 -18.39 18.23
N THR A 89 7.45 -19.26 18.98
CA THR A 89 7.67 -19.41 20.43
C THR A 89 9.13 -19.74 20.78
N GLU A 90 9.79 -20.56 19.97
CA GLU A 90 11.21 -20.94 20.15
C GLU A 90 12.20 -19.98 19.46
N SER A 91 11.70 -18.96 18.74
CA SER A 91 12.52 -17.97 18.02
C SER A 91 11.89 -16.55 18.05
N PRO A 92 11.58 -16.01 19.24
CA PRO A 92 10.86 -14.74 19.37
C PRO A 92 11.58 -13.56 18.74
N GLU A 93 12.91 -13.59 18.65
CA GLU A 93 13.74 -12.56 18.01
C GLU A 93 13.49 -12.44 16.50
N VAL A 94 13.14 -13.54 15.82
CA VAL A 94 12.80 -13.54 14.39
C VAL A 94 11.50 -12.77 14.17
N LEU A 95 10.47 -13.08 14.97
CA LEU A 95 9.20 -12.36 14.94
C LEU A 95 9.36 -10.89 15.32
N GLN A 96 10.13 -10.61 16.36
CA GLN A 96 10.41 -9.24 16.80
C GLN A 96 11.04 -8.41 15.67
N LYS A 97 12.08 -8.94 15.02
CA LYS A 97 12.74 -8.25 13.92
C LYS A 97 11.76 -7.99 12.76
N ASP A 98 10.97 -8.99 12.39
CA ASP A 98 10.02 -8.87 11.28
C ASP A 98 8.88 -7.88 11.57
N LEU A 99 8.40 -7.83 12.82
CA LEU A 99 7.46 -6.82 13.30
C LEU A 99 8.04 -5.40 13.19
N VAL A 100 9.28 -5.21 13.66
CA VAL A 100 9.98 -3.92 13.60
C VAL A 100 10.20 -3.48 12.15
N ASP A 101 10.65 -4.39 11.28
CA ASP A 101 10.88 -4.09 9.86
C ASP A 101 9.56 -3.74 9.15
N SER A 102 8.51 -4.55 9.37
CA SER A 102 7.18 -4.30 8.79
C SER A 102 6.60 -2.97 9.25
N PHE A 103 6.74 -2.63 10.53
CA PHE A 103 6.22 -1.36 11.07
C PHE A 103 7.04 -0.16 10.58
N SER A 104 8.37 -0.27 10.59
CA SER A 104 9.28 0.79 10.15
C SER A 104 9.07 1.14 8.67
N ILE A 105 8.83 0.14 7.81
CA ILE A 105 8.62 0.37 6.39
C ILE A 105 7.17 0.81 6.13
N ASN A 106 6.18 0.00 6.53
CA ASN A 106 4.80 0.22 6.11
C ASN A 106 4.14 1.39 6.84
N VAL A 107 4.43 1.58 8.12
CA VAL A 107 3.79 2.62 8.95
C VAL A 107 4.66 3.86 8.99
N VAL A 108 5.91 3.74 9.45
CA VAL A 108 6.80 4.91 9.58
C VAL A 108 7.17 5.46 8.20
N GLY A 109 7.45 4.61 7.20
CA GLY A 109 7.70 5.04 5.84
C GLY A 109 6.50 5.76 5.19
N LEU A 110 5.27 5.31 5.45
CA LEU A 110 4.05 6.05 5.06
C LEU A 110 3.99 7.43 5.71
N ILE A 111 4.20 7.51 7.03
CA ILE A 111 4.18 8.76 7.79
C ILE A 111 5.24 9.73 7.27
N ASN A 112 6.46 9.24 7.04
CA ASN A 112 7.55 10.03 6.46
C ASN A 112 7.16 10.59 5.09
N THR A 113 6.57 9.74 4.24
CA THR A 113 6.09 10.13 2.91
C THR A 113 5.02 11.21 3.00
N VAL A 114 3.96 11.00 3.79
CA VAL A 114 2.90 12.00 3.95
C VAL A 114 3.48 13.31 4.46
N ASN A 115 4.30 13.29 5.50
CA ASN A 115 4.89 14.50 6.08
C ASN A 115 5.80 15.26 5.09
N ALA A 116 6.56 14.55 4.26
CA ALA A 116 7.42 15.17 3.25
C ALA A 116 6.61 15.86 2.14
N PHE A 117 5.49 15.26 1.72
CA PHE A 117 4.73 15.72 0.55
C PHE A 117 3.46 16.53 0.87
N ILE A 118 3.01 16.61 2.13
CA ILE A 118 1.76 17.29 2.50
C ILE A 118 1.73 18.77 2.10
N GLY A 119 2.90 19.44 2.12
CA GLY A 119 3.03 20.82 1.65
C GLY A 119 2.72 20.98 0.15
N GLY A 120 3.06 19.98 -0.67
CA GLY A 120 2.70 19.92 -2.08
C GLY A 120 1.21 19.60 -2.28
N VAL A 121 0.66 18.69 -1.48
CA VAL A 121 -0.77 18.35 -1.51
C VAL A 121 -1.64 19.56 -1.20
N ARG A 122 -1.28 20.38 -0.21
CA ARG A 122 -1.98 21.63 0.13
C ARG A 122 -2.09 22.61 -1.04
N LYS A 123 -1.11 22.61 -1.95
CA LYS A 123 -1.06 23.43 -3.16
C LYS A 123 -1.79 22.80 -4.36
N GLY A 124 -2.15 21.51 -4.28
CA GLY A 124 -2.96 20.84 -5.29
C GLY A 124 -4.40 21.35 -5.33
N GLN A 125 -5.10 21.08 -6.42
CA GLN A 125 -6.52 21.41 -6.59
C GLN A 125 -7.41 20.30 -6.02
N VAL A 126 -7.05 19.04 -6.24
CA VAL A 126 -7.88 17.87 -5.85
C VAL A 126 -7.63 17.41 -4.41
N LYS A 127 -6.37 17.45 -3.95
CA LYS A 127 -5.94 17.20 -2.56
C LYS A 127 -6.35 15.84 -1.98
N LYS A 128 -5.94 14.74 -2.62
CA LYS A 128 -6.15 13.38 -2.10
C LYS A 128 -4.84 12.74 -1.66
N VAL A 129 -4.86 12.13 -0.48
CA VAL A 129 -3.79 11.27 0.03
C VAL A 129 -4.35 9.86 0.19
N ILE A 130 -3.81 8.93 -0.58
CA ILE A 130 -4.26 7.55 -0.68
C ILE A 130 -3.16 6.66 -0.14
N ALA A 131 -3.49 5.78 0.80
CA ALA A 131 -2.58 4.71 1.22
C ALA A 131 -3.07 3.37 0.70
N ILE A 132 -2.18 2.59 0.10
CA ILE A 132 -2.48 1.21 -0.26
C ILE A 132 -2.34 0.36 1.00
N THR A 133 -3.49 -0.04 1.53
CA THR A 133 -3.60 -0.87 2.74
C THR A 133 -3.97 -2.32 2.37
N SER A 134 -4.44 -3.09 3.33
CA SER A 134 -4.92 -4.47 3.15
C SER A 134 -6.13 -4.72 4.02
N GLY A 135 -7.04 -5.59 3.57
CA GLY A 135 -8.11 -6.13 4.42
C GLY A 135 -7.56 -6.90 5.61
N MET A 136 -6.34 -7.44 5.54
CA MET A 136 -5.67 -8.06 6.70
C MET A 136 -5.38 -7.09 7.85
N GLY A 137 -5.44 -5.77 7.60
CA GLY A 137 -5.34 -4.74 8.63
C GLY A 137 -6.67 -4.45 9.33
N ASP A 138 -7.76 -5.15 8.97
CA ASP A 138 -9.08 -5.01 9.58
C ASP A 138 -9.34 -6.14 10.58
N ILE A 139 -9.67 -5.75 11.82
CA ILE A 139 -9.91 -6.70 12.92
C ILE A 139 -11.14 -7.57 12.64
N GLY A 140 -12.19 -6.98 12.04
CA GLY A 140 -13.42 -7.71 11.71
C GLY A 140 -13.16 -8.83 10.71
N PHE A 141 -12.49 -8.50 9.61
CA PHE A 141 -12.11 -9.45 8.57
C PHE A 141 -11.22 -10.59 9.08
N VAL A 142 -10.20 -10.27 9.88
CA VAL A 142 -9.31 -11.28 10.46
C VAL A 142 -10.08 -12.27 11.32
N ASN A 143 -11.01 -11.81 12.15
CA ASN A 143 -11.82 -12.69 13.01
C ASN A 143 -12.90 -13.47 12.21
N GLU A 144 -13.56 -12.84 11.24
CA GLU A 144 -14.61 -13.47 10.43
C GLU A 144 -14.07 -14.67 9.62
N LEU A 145 -12.86 -14.56 9.08
CA LEU A 145 -12.21 -15.63 8.32
C LEU A 145 -11.25 -16.47 9.17
N GLU A 146 -11.04 -16.12 10.44
CA GLU A 146 -10.02 -16.73 11.31
C GLU A 146 -8.62 -16.76 10.63
N LEU A 147 -8.17 -15.63 10.09
CA LEU A 147 -6.88 -15.52 9.41
C LEU A 147 -5.75 -15.40 10.43
N ASP A 148 -5.01 -16.49 10.65
CA ASP A 148 -3.93 -16.56 11.64
C ASP A 148 -2.53 -16.31 11.06
N ILE A 149 -2.40 -16.19 9.73
CA ILE A 149 -1.12 -15.99 9.03
C ILE A 149 -0.74 -14.51 8.85
N ALA A 150 0.54 -14.27 8.51
CA ALA A 150 1.09 -12.96 8.19
C ALA A 150 0.93 -11.89 9.29
N PRO A 151 1.21 -12.21 10.57
CA PRO A 151 0.95 -11.32 11.69
C PRO A 151 1.63 -9.96 11.55
N SER A 152 2.92 -9.92 11.19
CA SER A 152 3.65 -8.65 11.05
C SER A 152 3.06 -7.75 9.96
N TYR A 153 2.65 -8.35 8.84
CA TYR A 153 2.02 -7.61 7.75
C TYR A 153 0.65 -7.07 8.16
N ALA A 154 -0.22 -7.92 8.72
CA ALA A 154 -1.55 -7.56 9.21
C ALA A 154 -1.48 -6.41 10.24
N ILE A 155 -0.63 -6.55 11.25
CA ILE A 155 -0.40 -5.54 12.29
C ILE A 155 0.09 -4.22 11.67
N SER A 156 1.05 -4.28 10.75
CA SER A 156 1.56 -3.08 10.09
C SER A 156 0.48 -2.37 9.26
N LYS A 157 -0.42 -3.11 8.58
CA LYS A 157 -1.52 -2.53 7.80
C LYS A 157 -2.65 -1.98 8.69
N ALA A 158 -2.89 -2.58 9.85
CA ALA A 158 -3.73 -1.96 10.88
C ALA A 158 -3.12 -0.62 11.37
N GLY A 159 -1.80 -0.58 11.55
CA GLY A 159 -1.06 0.66 11.84
C GLY A 159 -1.22 1.73 10.75
N VAL A 160 -1.16 1.34 9.47
CA VAL A 160 -1.45 2.22 8.33
C VAL A 160 -2.88 2.78 8.39
N ASN A 161 -3.88 1.93 8.66
CA ASN A 161 -5.27 2.35 8.80
C ASN A 161 -5.43 3.40 9.91
N MET A 162 -4.77 3.19 11.05
CA MET A 162 -4.78 4.17 12.14
C MET A 162 -4.06 5.48 11.78
N ALA A 163 -2.92 5.41 11.09
CA ALA A 163 -2.21 6.60 10.63
C ALA A 163 -3.09 7.46 9.70
N ILE A 164 -3.82 6.83 8.78
CA ILE A 164 -4.79 7.49 7.90
C ILE A 164 -5.91 8.18 8.69
N ALA A 165 -6.45 7.52 9.72
CA ALA A 165 -7.45 8.14 10.59
C ALA A 165 -6.91 9.38 11.32
N LYS A 166 -5.67 9.30 11.82
CA LYS A 166 -4.99 10.44 12.49
C LYS A 166 -4.72 11.59 11.54
N TYR A 167 -4.27 11.31 10.32
CA TYR A 167 -4.06 12.35 9.31
C TYR A 167 -5.37 13.00 8.87
N ASN A 168 -6.43 12.22 8.70
CA ASN A 168 -7.75 12.76 8.41
C ASN A 168 -8.24 13.69 9.52
N ALA A 169 -8.04 13.33 10.80
CA ALA A 169 -8.45 14.16 11.92
C ALA A 169 -7.79 15.56 11.92
N ILE A 170 -6.56 15.67 11.42
CA ILE A 170 -5.84 16.96 11.35
C ILE A 170 -6.11 17.73 10.04
N TYR A 171 -6.24 17.05 8.90
CA TYR A 171 -6.27 17.70 7.57
C TYR A 171 -7.64 17.76 6.90
N LYS A 172 -8.67 17.09 7.46
CA LYS A 172 -10.03 17.14 6.90
C LYS A 172 -10.58 18.56 6.80
N GLN A 173 -10.27 19.43 7.78
CA GLN A 173 -10.71 20.83 7.76
C GLN A 173 -10.01 21.67 6.68
N GLU A 174 -8.86 21.22 6.18
CA GLU A 174 -8.16 21.82 5.04
C GLU A 174 -8.70 21.33 3.68
N GLY A 175 -9.74 20.48 3.68
CA GLY A 175 -10.31 19.90 2.48
C GLY A 175 -9.52 18.72 1.88
N ILE A 176 -8.53 18.18 2.61
CA ILE A 176 -7.69 17.07 2.12
C ILE A 176 -8.37 15.74 2.46
N LEU A 177 -8.59 14.90 1.45
CA LEU A 177 -9.11 13.54 1.64
C LEU A 177 -7.97 12.57 1.94
N PHE A 178 -7.99 11.97 3.13
CA PHE A 178 -7.18 10.79 3.45
C PHE A 178 -8.04 9.53 3.32
N LEU A 179 -7.57 8.54 2.56
CA LEU A 179 -8.30 7.29 2.34
C LEU A 179 -7.33 6.10 2.20
N GLY A 180 -7.60 5.03 2.94
CA GLY A 180 -6.97 3.73 2.72
C GLY A 180 -7.72 2.96 1.63
N ILE A 181 -7.01 2.30 0.72
CA ILE A 181 -7.60 1.39 -0.26
C ILE A 181 -6.87 0.06 -0.22
N CYS A 182 -7.61 -1.02 0.04
CA CYS A 182 -7.14 -2.39 -0.16
C CYS A 182 -7.35 -2.75 -1.64
N PRO A 183 -6.31 -3.20 -2.36
CA PRO A 183 -6.41 -3.55 -3.78
C PRO A 183 -7.08 -4.93 -4.03
N GLY A 184 -7.43 -5.65 -2.96
CA GLY A 184 -7.83 -7.04 -2.98
C GLY A 184 -6.63 -7.98 -3.05
N SER A 185 -6.86 -9.22 -3.48
CA SER A 185 -5.76 -10.16 -3.77
C SER A 185 -5.12 -9.83 -5.12
N VAL A 186 -3.81 -9.61 -5.12
CA VAL A 186 -3.04 -9.21 -6.32
C VAL A 186 -1.90 -10.19 -6.53
N ASN A 187 -1.72 -10.62 -7.78
CA ASN A 187 -0.64 -11.50 -8.18
C ASN A 187 0.65 -10.67 -8.21
N THR A 188 1.36 -10.69 -7.08
CA THR A 188 2.65 -10.04 -6.94
C THR A 188 3.70 -11.10 -6.66
N ASP A 189 4.94 -10.85 -7.08
CA ASP A 189 6.11 -11.69 -6.78
C ASP A 189 6.36 -11.85 -5.25
N ALA A 190 5.54 -11.25 -4.37
CA ALA A 190 5.72 -11.26 -2.92
C ALA A 190 5.55 -12.65 -2.30
N LEU A 191 4.74 -13.52 -2.91
CA LEU A 191 4.64 -14.93 -2.56
C LEU A 191 5.48 -15.72 -3.58
N ASN A 192 6.73 -16.04 -3.22
CA ASN A 192 7.59 -16.91 -4.02
C ASN A 192 7.05 -18.36 -3.99
N ALA A 193 5.93 -18.61 -4.68
CA ALA A 193 5.20 -19.88 -4.64
C ALA A 193 6.04 -21.09 -5.09
N GLY A 194 7.13 -20.85 -5.84
CA GLY A 194 8.04 -21.90 -6.32
C GLY A 194 8.92 -22.56 -5.25
N ASN A 195 8.97 -22.01 -4.02
CA ASN A 195 9.85 -22.51 -2.94
C ASN A 195 9.09 -22.96 -1.68
N LEU A 196 7.78 -23.20 -1.80
CA LEU A 196 6.95 -23.56 -0.65
C LEU A 196 7.10 -25.03 -0.28
N ASN A 197 7.25 -25.32 1.01
CA ASN A 197 7.21 -26.69 1.52
C ASN A 197 5.75 -27.19 1.64
N GLU A 198 5.56 -28.47 1.98
CA GLU A 198 4.21 -29.06 2.10
C GLU A 198 3.33 -28.36 3.15
N GLU A 199 3.92 -27.90 4.24
CA GLU A 199 3.21 -27.22 5.32
C GLU A 199 2.71 -25.84 4.87
N ASP A 200 3.54 -25.11 4.13
CA ASP A 200 3.21 -23.82 3.52
C ASP A 200 2.07 -23.98 2.50
N LEU A 201 2.11 -25.03 1.68
CA LEU A 201 1.04 -25.34 0.74
C LEU A 201 -0.28 -25.65 1.46
N LYS A 202 -0.24 -26.40 2.57
CA LYS A 202 -1.44 -26.67 3.39
C LYS A 202 -2.01 -25.38 3.99
N ARG A 203 -1.18 -24.50 4.55
CA ARG A 203 -1.63 -23.20 5.07
C ARG A 203 -2.26 -22.33 3.97
N LEU A 204 -1.63 -22.27 2.79
CA LEU A 204 -2.22 -21.57 1.65
C LEU A 204 -3.56 -22.15 1.20
N GLN A 205 -3.71 -23.49 1.19
CA GLN A 205 -4.97 -24.14 0.87
C GLN A 205 -6.07 -23.78 1.88
N VAL A 206 -5.75 -23.76 3.18
CA VAL A 206 -6.69 -23.36 4.24
C VAL A 206 -7.14 -21.91 4.06
N VAL A 207 -6.20 -20.99 3.83
CA VAL A 207 -6.51 -19.57 3.58
C VAL A 207 -7.32 -19.42 2.29
N GLY A 208 -6.98 -20.18 1.24
CA GLY A 208 -7.73 -20.21 -0.01
C GLY A 208 -9.17 -20.69 0.19
N ALA A 209 -9.39 -21.76 0.94
CA ALA A 209 -10.73 -22.27 1.24
C ALA A 209 -11.57 -21.25 2.04
N LYS A 210 -10.97 -20.62 3.07
CA LYS A 210 -11.61 -19.53 3.84
C LYS A 210 -11.98 -18.34 2.94
N THR A 211 -11.09 -17.98 2.03
CA THR A 211 -11.32 -16.89 1.06
C THR A 211 -12.48 -17.22 0.11
N ILE A 212 -12.54 -18.44 -0.44
CA ILE A 212 -13.63 -18.86 -1.33
C ILE A 212 -14.97 -18.89 -0.57
N ALA A 213 -14.98 -19.33 0.69
CA ALA A 213 -16.19 -19.32 1.50
C ALA A 213 -16.70 -17.89 1.75
N TYR A 214 -15.80 -16.95 2.03
CA TYR A 214 -16.14 -15.54 2.23
C TYR A 214 -16.56 -14.82 0.93
N ALA A 215 -15.87 -15.09 -0.18
CA ALA A 215 -16.13 -14.50 -1.48
C ALA A 215 -16.23 -15.59 -2.57
N PRO A 216 -17.40 -16.21 -2.75
CA PRO A 216 -17.59 -17.31 -3.73
C PRO A 216 -17.34 -16.93 -5.19
N HIS A 217 -17.33 -15.62 -5.48
CA HIS A 217 -17.05 -15.06 -6.80
C HIS A 217 -15.55 -14.79 -7.03
N PHE A 218 -14.71 -14.98 -6.01
CA PHE A 218 -13.26 -14.83 -6.10
C PHE A 218 -12.68 -15.90 -7.02
N LYS A 219 -12.05 -15.47 -8.13
CA LYS A 219 -11.46 -16.36 -9.15
C LYS A 219 -9.93 -16.48 -9.03
N GLY A 220 -9.37 -15.96 -7.94
CA GLY A 220 -7.93 -15.85 -7.75
C GLY A 220 -7.42 -14.41 -7.81
N PRO A 221 -6.12 -14.22 -7.55
CA PRO A 221 -5.51 -12.90 -7.49
C PRO A 221 -5.57 -12.19 -8.86
N ALA A 222 -5.88 -10.90 -8.84
CA ALA A 222 -5.88 -10.08 -10.04
C ALA A 222 -4.46 -9.74 -10.52
N SER A 223 -4.31 -9.36 -11.79
CA SER A 223 -3.07 -8.71 -12.23
C SER A 223 -2.89 -7.37 -11.49
N ALA A 224 -1.65 -6.89 -11.41
CA ALA A 224 -1.40 -5.58 -10.80
C ALA A 224 -1.95 -4.43 -11.65
N GLU A 225 -2.03 -4.63 -12.97
CA GLU A 225 -2.71 -3.77 -13.93
C GLU A 225 -4.17 -3.58 -13.51
N ASP A 226 -4.94 -4.68 -13.42
CA ASP A 226 -6.37 -4.61 -13.07
C ASP A 226 -6.59 -4.07 -11.65
N ALA A 227 -5.69 -4.40 -10.72
CA ALA A 227 -5.74 -3.87 -9.36
C ALA A 227 -5.52 -2.35 -9.34
N ALA A 228 -4.54 -1.85 -10.10
CA ALA A 228 -4.29 -0.42 -10.23
C ALA A 228 -5.48 0.31 -10.85
N GLU A 229 -6.10 -0.26 -11.90
CA GLU A 229 -7.31 0.31 -12.51
C GLU A 229 -8.47 0.43 -11.51
N ARG A 230 -8.75 -0.62 -10.73
CA ARG A 230 -9.79 -0.58 -9.70
C ARG A 230 -9.48 0.44 -8.61
N VAL A 231 -8.24 0.50 -8.15
CA VAL A 231 -7.79 1.48 -7.16
C VAL A 231 -7.99 2.89 -7.71
N LEU A 232 -7.51 3.18 -8.93
CA LEU A 232 -7.65 4.51 -9.54
C LEU A 232 -9.11 4.91 -9.72
N ALA A 233 -9.99 3.99 -10.14
CA ALA A 233 -11.43 4.27 -10.23
C ALA A 233 -12.04 4.68 -8.87
N ILE A 234 -11.59 4.08 -7.76
CA ILE A 234 -11.98 4.50 -6.41
C ILE A 234 -11.39 5.87 -6.08
N VAL A 235 -10.09 6.05 -6.31
CA VAL A 235 -9.39 7.32 -6.05
C VAL A 235 -10.09 8.48 -6.75
N GLU A 236 -10.46 8.32 -8.01
CA GLU A 236 -11.14 9.35 -8.82
C GLU A 236 -12.52 9.69 -8.26
N ARG A 237 -13.36 8.68 -8.00
CA ARG A 237 -14.76 8.90 -7.58
C ARG A 237 -14.91 9.34 -6.13
N SER A 238 -13.98 8.97 -5.24
CA SER A 238 -14.09 9.26 -3.80
C SER A 238 -13.95 10.74 -3.48
N LYS A 239 -14.78 11.23 -2.57
CA LYS A 239 -14.83 12.62 -2.11
C LYS A 239 -14.81 12.68 -0.59
N LEU A 240 -14.33 13.80 -0.05
CA LEU A 240 -14.28 14.04 1.40
C LEU A 240 -15.66 13.88 2.08
N LYS A 241 -16.74 14.20 1.37
CA LYS A 241 -18.12 14.15 1.85
C LYS A 241 -18.77 12.77 1.83
N ASP A 242 -18.10 11.75 1.29
CA ASP A 242 -18.69 10.41 1.12
C ASP A 242 -18.75 9.61 2.44
N GLY A 243 -18.31 10.19 3.57
CA GLY A 243 -18.32 9.52 4.87
C GLY A 243 -17.23 8.45 5.06
N LYS A 244 -16.35 8.25 4.06
CA LYS A 244 -15.24 7.29 4.11
C LYS A 244 -13.87 7.92 4.40
N ALA A 245 -13.80 9.24 4.57
CA ALA A 245 -12.55 9.93 4.88
C ALA A 245 -11.95 9.48 6.23
N GLY A 246 -10.66 9.15 6.24
CA GLY A 246 -9.96 8.60 7.40
C GLY A 246 -10.21 7.12 7.66
N THR A 247 -10.89 6.43 6.75
CA THR A 247 -11.15 4.99 6.82
C THR A 247 -10.39 4.25 5.73
N ALA A 248 -10.61 2.93 5.64
CA ALA A 248 -10.13 2.11 4.54
C ALA A 248 -11.31 1.43 3.82
N VAL A 249 -11.19 1.26 2.51
CA VAL A 249 -12.16 0.56 1.67
C VAL A 249 -11.49 -0.50 0.80
N SER A 250 -12.22 -1.50 0.34
CA SER A 250 -11.74 -2.52 -0.59
C SER A 250 -11.71 -2.04 -2.04
N GLN A 251 -11.27 -2.92 -2.95
CA GLN A 251 -11.27 -2.76 -4.40
C GLN A 251 -12.66 -2.52 -5.02
N THR A 252 -13.73 -2.67 -4.24
CA THR A 252 -15.11 -2.33 -4.65
C THR A 252 -15.59 -1.00 -4.06
N GLY A 253 -14.82 -0.39 -3.15
CA GLY A 253 -15.17 0.82 -2.41
C GLY A 253 -16.03 0.57 -1.17
N THR A 254 -16.07 -0.67 -0.68
CA THR A 254 -16.87 -1.10 0.47
C THR A 254 -15.98 -1.56 1.62
N ASP A 255 -16.57 -2.02 2.72
CA ASP A 255 -15.90 -2.70 3.85
C ASP A 255 -15.87 -4.24 3.68
N LYS A 256 -16.22 -4.75 2.50
CA LYS A 256 -16.05 -6.16 2.12
C LYS A 256 -14.74 -6.33 1.35
N TRP A 257 -13.79 -7.04 1.94
CA TRP A 257 -12.37 -7.01 1.56
C TRP A 257 -11.96 -7.91 0.39
N MET A 258 -12.88 -8.73 -0.13
CA MET A 258 -12.66 -9.66 -1.24
C MET A 258 -13.81 -9.57 -2.25
#